data_AF-A0A1C6I1Y0-F1
#
_entry.id   AF-A0A1C6I1Y0-F1
#
_cell.length_a   1.000
_cell.length_b   1.000
_cell.length_c   1.000
_cell.angle_alpha   90.00
_cell.angle_beta   90.00
_cell.angle_gamma   90.00
#
_symmetry.space_group_name_H-M   'P 1'
#
loop_
_entity.id
_entity.type
_entity.pdbx_description
1 polymer ?
#
loop_
_entity_poly.entity_id
_entity_poly.type
_entity_poly.pdbx_seq_one_letter_code
_entity_poly.pdbx_strand_id
1 'polypeptide(L)'
;MGVAKAKELIFSGKQIGAEEAKRIGLVNEVYAAEELLNKAVEMAKSFTANAPIAVKYSKACIDRGMQMDIDNGIALENELFAMCFATEDQKEGMGAFLEKRKEKHFQNK
;
A
#
# COMPACT_ATOMS: atom_id res chain seq x y z
N MET A 1 -4.94 13.80 -2.13
CA MET A 1 -5.35 15.19 -2.43
C MET A 1 -6.19 15.24 -3.71
N GLY A 2 -7.25 16.04 -3.76
CA GLY A 2 -8.11 16.19 -4.94
C GLY A 2 -7.68 17.31 -5.90
N VAL A 3 -8.25 17.32 -7.11
CA VAL A 3 -7.91 18.25 -8.22
C VAL A 3 -8.07 19.73 -7.81
N ALA A 4 -9.10 20.08 -7.04
CA ALA A 4 -9.34 21.47 -6.63
C ALA A 4 -8.17 22.03 -5.79
N LYS A 5 -7.73 21.27 -4.77
CA LYS A 5 -6.62 21.68 -3.90
C LYS A 5 -5.28 21.66 -4.65
N ALA A 6 -5.10 20.70 -5.56
CA ALA A 6 -3.91 20.66 -6.41
C ALA A 6 -3.80 21.93 -7.27
N LYS A 7 -4.89 22.38 -7.92
CA LYS A 7 -4.91 23.62 -8.72
C LYS A 7 -4.60 24.86 -7.88
N GLU A 8 -5.19 24.98 -6.68
CA GLU A 8 -4.91 26.08 -5.75
C GLU A 8 -3.40 26.20 -5.45
N LEU A 9 -2.75 25.09 -5.09
CA LEU A 9 -1.32 25.09 -4.76
C LEU A 9 -0.43 25.40 -5.98
N ILE A 10 -0.73 24.79 -7.13
CA ILE A 10 0.05 24.98 -8.37
C ILE A 10 -0.05 26.43 -8.87
N PHE A 11 -1.24 27.01 -8.87
CA PHE A 11 -1.46 28.36 -9.41
C PHE A 11 -0.99 29.45 -8.46
N SER A 12 -1.12 29.25 -7.15
CA SER A 12 -0.70 30.25 -6.15
C SER A 12 0.78 30.19 -5.81
N GLY A 13 1.45 29.06 -6.03
CA GLY A 13 2.82 28.81 -5.55
C GLY A 13 2.94 28.82 -4.02
N LYS A 14 1.83 28.75 -3.29
CA LYS A 14 1.80 28.82 -1.84
C LYS A 14 2.49 27.61 -1.20
N GLN A 15 3.38 27.87 -0.24
CA GLN A 15 3.92 26.83 0.62
C GLN A 15 2.95 26.47 1.75
N ILE A 16 2.88 25.19 2.07
CA ILE A 16 2.06 24.66 3.17
C ILE A 16 2.93 23.92 4.18
N GLY A 17 2.54 23.96 5.44
CA GLY A 17 3.19 23.18 6.50
C GLY A 17 2.82 21.70 6.46
N ALA A 18 3.53 20.88 7.24
CA ALA A 18 3.35 19.42 7.29
C ALA A 18 1.92 19.01 7.71
N GLU A 19 1.36 19.65 8.73
CA GLU A 19 -0.01 19.36 9.21
C GLU A 19 -1.07 19.64 8.14
N GLU A 20 -0.91 20.72 7.38
CA GLU A 20 -1.78 21.02 6.24
C GLU A 20 -1.66 19.94 5.17
N ALA A 21 -0.42 19.55 4.83
CA ALA A 21 -0.15 18.51 3.85
C ALA A 21 -0.81 17.17 4.23
N LYS A 22 -0.80 16.81 5.51
CA LYS A 22 -1.52 15.63 6.02
C LYS A 22 -3.03 15.79 5.87
N ARG A 23 -3.58 16.94 6.30
CA ARG A 23 -5.03 17.20 6.24
C ARG A 23 -5.60 17.12 4.83
N ILE A 24 -4.86 17.56 3.82
CA ILE A 24 -5.29 17.50 2.41
C ILE A 24 -4.96 16.16 1.72
N GLY A 25 -4.32 15.22 2.44
CA GLY A 25 -3.90 13.93 1.91
C GLY A 25 -2.80 14.05 0.85
N LEU A 26 -1.85 14.96 1.04
CA LEU A 26 -0.61 15.04 0.27
C LEU A 26 0.48 14.13 0.87
N VAL A 27 0.51 14.01 2.20
CA VAL A 27 1.33 13.04 2.93
C VAL A 27 0.43 12.18 3.81
N ASN A 28 0.85 10.96 4.12
CA ASN A 28 0.07 10.03 4.95
C ASN A 28 0.16 10.39 6.43
N GLU A 29 1.36 10.69 6.92
CA GLU A 29 1.65 10.91 8.33
C GLU A 29 2.69 12.03 8.52
N VAL A 30 2.68 12.65 9.72
CA VAL A 30 3.59 13.73 10.12
C VAL A 30 4.13 13.39 11.51
N TYR A 31 5.44 13.51 11.67
CA TYR A 31 6.15 13.20 12.91
C TYR A 31 7.16 14.30 13.23
N ALA A 32 7.62 14.34 14.47
CA ALA A 32 8.79 15.12 14.84
C ALA A 32 10.02 14.67 14.03
N ALA A 33 10.94 15.58 13.74
CA ALA A 33 12.06 15.32 12.83
C ALA A 33 12.96 14.18 13.33
N GLU A 34 13.17 14.11 14.64
CA GLU A 34 13.93 13.09 15.36
C GLU A 34 13.26 11.70 15.33
N GLU A 35 11.94 11.63 15.14
CA GLU A 35 11.19 10.37 15.10
C GLU A 35 10.88 9.90 13.67
N LEU A 36 10.98 10.80 12.67
CA LEU A 36 10.56 10.56 11.28
C LEU A 36 11.11 9.26 10.71
N LEU A 37 12.43 9.05 10.80
CA LEU A 37 13.06 7.86 10.23
C LEU A 37 12.65 6.59 10.98
N ASN A 38 12.59 6.65 12.31
CA ASN A 38 12.19 5.52 13.14
C ASN A 38 10.76 5.08 12.81
N LYS A 39 9.83 6.03 12.69
CA LYS A 39 8.43 5.78 12.35
C LYS A 39 8.25 5.28 10.91
N ALA A 40 9.01 5.83 9.96
CA ALA A 40 9.01 5.32 8.58
C ALA A 40 9.50 3.87 8.49
N VAL A 41 10.56 3.52 9.22
CA VAL A 41 11.08 2.15 9.29
C VAL A 41 10.11 1.22 10.02
N GLU A 42 9.46 1.67 11.10
CA GLU A 42 8.42 0.92 11.82
C GLU A 42 7.26 0.57 10.87
N MET A 43 6.78 1.54 10.09
CA MET A 43 5.75 1.33 9.07
C MET A 43 6.22 0.34 8.00
N ALA A 44 7.43 0.50 7.45
CA ALA A 44 7.96 -0.42 6.45
C ALA A 44 8.08 -1.85 7.00
N LYS A 45 8.53 -2.03 8.24
CA LYS A 45 8.59 -3.34 8.92
C LYS A 45 7.21 -3.98 9.05
N SER A 46 6.16 -3.21 9.32
CA SER A 46 4.79 -3.74 9.33
C SER A 46 4.38 -4.38 8.00
N PHE A 47 4.87 -3.87 6.87
CA PHE A 47 4.58 -4.44 5.56
C PHE A 47 5.35 -5.74 5.31
N THR A 48 6.57 -5.84 5.84
CA THR A 48 7.41 -7.05 5.72
C THR A 48 6.87 -8.26 6.49
N ALA A 49 5.89 -8.05 7.38
CA ALA A 49 5.18 -9.15 8.02
C ALA A 49 4.21 -9.87 7.07
N ASN A 50 3.89 -9.29 5.91
CA ASN A 50 2.97 -9.85 4.93
C ASN A 50 3.72 -10.59 3.81
N ALA A 51 3.01 -11.45 3.09
CA ALA A 51 3.54 -12.18 1.94
C ALA A 51 4.08 -11.20 0.87
N PRO A 52 5.39 -11.21 0.56
CA PRO A 52 6.00 -10.19 -0.30
C PRO A 52 5.41 -10.12 -1.72
N ILE A 53 5.06 -11.28 -2.30
CA ILE A 53 4.43 -11.36 -3.62
C ILE A 53 3.03 -10.72 -3.58
N ALA A 54 2.26 -10.98 -2.52
CA ALA A 54 0.94 -10.38 -2.36
C ALA A 54 1.04 -8.85 -2.24
N VAL A 55 1.95 -8.33 -1.41
CA VAL A 55 2.18 -6.87 -1.29
C VAL A 55 2.57 -6.26 -2.64
N LYS A 56 3.46 -6.92 -3.40
CA LYS A 56 3.87 -6.49 -4.73
C LYS A 56 2.68 -6.41 -5.70
N TYR A 57 1.84 -7.43 -5.74
CA TYR A 57 0.68 -7.47 -6.61
C TYR A 57 -0.40 -6.48 -6.17
N SER A 58 -0.67 -6.32 -4.88
CA SER A 58 -1.60 -5.29 -4.38
C SER A 58 -1.16 -3.88 -4.79
N LYS A 59 0.15 -3.56 -4.67
CA LYS A 59 0.67 -2.28 -5.13
C LYS A 59 0.46 -2.08 -6.63
N ALA A 60 0.82 -3.09 -7.44
CA ALA A 60 0.66 -3.01 -8.89
C ALA A 60 -0.82 -2.86 -9.32
N CYS A 61 -1.72 -3.55 -8.60
CA CYS A 61 -3.16 -3.47 -8.82
C CYS A 61 -3.68 -2.05 -8.56
N ILE A 62 -3.31 -1.43 -7.44
CA ILE A 62 -3.74 -0.07 -7.09
C ILE A 62 -3.16 0.93 -8.09
N ASP A 63 -1.85 0.90 -8.34
CA ASP A 63 -1.17 1.87 -9.20
C ASP A 63 -1.72 1.87 -10.64
N ARG A 64 -2.00 0.67 -11.18
CA ARG A 64 -2.51 0.51 -12.56
C ARG A 64 -4.02 0.63 -12.64
N GLY A 65 -4.74 0.00 -11.71
CA GLY A 65 -6.20 -0.02 -11.66
C GLY A 65 -6.79 1.38 -11.49
N MET A 66 -6.12 2.28 -10.75
CA MET A 66 -6.54 3.68 -10.64
C MET A 66 -6.50 4.47 -11.96
N GLN A 67 -5.85 3.94 -13.01
CA GLN A 67 -5.77 4.55 -14.34
C GLN A 67 -6.73 3.89 -15.36
N MET A 68 -7.55 2.94 -14.91
CA MET A 68 -8.47 2.18 -15.75
C MET A 68 -9.92 2.51 -15.42
N ASP A 69 -10.85 2.14 -16.31
CA ASP A 69 -12.25 2.03 -15.93
C ASP A 69 -12.46 0.89 -14.93
N ILE A 70 -13.62 0.89 -14.26
CA ILE A 70 -13.90 -0.03 -13.16
C ILE A 70 -13.89 -1.50 -13.60
N ASP A 71 -14.37 -1.80 -14.82
CA ASP A 71 -14.48 -3.17 -15.30
C ASP A 71 -13.08 -3.76 -15.57
N ASN A 72 -12.22 -2.98 -16.24
CA ASN A 72 -10.82 -3.36 -16.45
C ASN A 72 -10.01 -3.41 -15.15
N GLY A 73 -10.29 -2.50 -14.20
CA GLY A 73 -9.68 -2.52 -12.87
C GLY A 73 -10.00 -3.79 -12.10
N ILE A 74 -11.26 -4.22 -12.10
CA ILE A 74 -11.70 -5.49 -11.48
C ILE A 74 -11.09 -6.69 -12.20
N ALA A 75 -11.00 -6.67 -13.52
CA ALA A 75 -10.34 -7.74 -14.28
C ALA A 75 -8.86 -7.89 -13.89
N LEU A 76 -8.13 -6.77 -13.76
CA LEU A 76 -6.74 -6.75 -13.29
C LEU A 76 -6.61 -7.28 -11.85
N GLU A 77 -7.52 -6.86 -10.96
CA GLU A 77 -7.53 -7.34 -9.57
C GLU A 77 -7.70 -8.86 -9.51
N ASN A 78 -8.65 -9.41 -10.27
CA ASN A 78 -8.90 -10.84 -10.35
C ASN A 78 -7.67 -11.61 -10.88
N GLU A 79 -6.99 -11.09 -11.91
CA GLU A 79 -5.78 -11.71 -12.46
C GLU A 79 -4.66 -11.75 -11.41
N LEU A 80 -4.34 -10.61 -10.81
CA LEU A 80 -3.26 -10.50 -9.83
C LEU A 80 -3.56 -11.30 -8.55
N PHE A 81 -4.83 -11.34 -8.13
CA PHE A 81 -5.27 -12.16 -7.02
C PHE A 81 -5.16 -13.65 -7.33
N ALA A 82 -5.57 -14.10 -8.53
CA ALA A 82 -5.41 -15.48 -8.96
C ALA A 82 -3.93 -15.90 -8.99
N MET A 83 -3.03 -15.01 -9.41
CA MET A 83 -1.58 -15.26 -9.40
C MET A 83 -1.02 -15.49 -7.98
N CYS A 84 -1.62 -14.92 -6.94
CA CYS A 84 -1.24 -15.23 -5.56
C CYS A 84 -1.47 -16.71 -5.21
N PHE A 85 -2.51 -17.37 -5.74
CA PHE A 85 -2.78 -18.79 -5.45
C PHE A 85 -1.71 -19.75 -6.00
N ALA A 86 -0.88 -19.29 -6.94
CA ALA A 86 0.26 -20.06 -7.43
C ALA A 86 1.45 -20.05 -6.45
N THR A 87 1.45 -19.16 -5.45
CA THR A 87 2.57 -18.96 -4.51
C THR A 87 2.55 -19.97 -3.35
N GLU A 88 3.71 -20.28 -2.82
CA GLU A 88 3.88 -21.04 -1.57
C GLU A 88 3.38 -20.22 -0.38
N ASP A 89 3.60 -18.91 -0.39
CA ASP A 89 3.17 -18.00 0.68
C ASP A 89 1.66 -17.96 0.85
N GLN A 90 0.89 -18.02 -0.24
CA GLN A 90 -0.57 -18.10 -0.17
C GLN A 90 -1.03 -19.41 0.50
N LYS A 91 -0.39 -20.54 0.18
CA LYS A 91 -0.72 -21.84 0.76
C LYS A 91 -0.42 -21.86 2.26
N GLU A 92 0.73 -21.33 2.66
CA GLU A 92 1.12 -21.22 4.07
C GLU A 92 0.22 -20.26 4.83
N GLY A 93 -0.07 -19.07 4.28
CA GLY A 93 -0.95 -18.10 4.93
C GLY A 93 -2.37 -18.63 5.15
N MET A 94 -2.95 -19.28 4.12
CA MET A 94 -4.28 -19.88 4.24
C MET A 94 -4.28 -21.09 5.19
N GLY A 95 -3.24 -21.94 5.12
CA GLY A 95 -3.08 -23.07 6.03
C GLY A 95 -2.94 -22.64 7.49
N ALA A 96 -2.09 -21.65 7.76
CA ALA A 96 -1.91 -21.08 9.10
C ALA A 96 -3.21 -20.49 9.65
N PHE A 97 -3.99 -19.80 8.82
CA PHE A 97 -5.30 -19.26 9.19
C PHE A 97 -6.29 -20.37 9.56
N LEU A 98 -6.41 -21.41 8.72
CA LEU A 98 -7.29 -22.56 8.97
C LEU A 98 -6.88 -23.34 10.23
N GLU A 99 -5.58 -23.49 10.47
CA GLU A 99 -5.00 -24.14 11.63
C GLU A 99 -4.95 -23.25 12.89
N LYS A 100 -5.40 -21.98 12.78
CA LYS A 100 -5.37 -20.98 13.87
C LYS A 100 -4.00 -20.81 14.52
N ARG A 101 -2.95 -20.87 13.71
CA ARG A 101 -1.56 -20.65 14.13
C ARG A 101 -1.00 -19.42 13.42
N LYS A 102 0.16 -18.95 13.89
CA LYS A 102 0.95 -18.00 13.11
C LYS A 102 1.52 -18.69 11.87
N GLU A 103 1.56 -17.94 10.79
CA GLU A 103 2.27 -18.28 9.58
C GLU A 103 3.76 -18.50 9.88
N LYS A 104 4.35 -19.47 9.19
CA LYS A 104 5.79 -19.56 9.06
C LYS A 104 6.23 -18.42 8.14
N HIS A 105 7.37 -17.82 8.46
CA HIS A 105 7.93 -16.70 7.71
C HIS A 105 7.76 -16.87 6.19
N PHE A 106 7.14 -15.90 5.55
CA PHE A 106 6.90 -15.90 4.11
C PHE A 106 8.22 -15.94 3.33
N GLN A 107 8.29 -16.79 2.32
CA GLN A 107 9.49 -17.15 1.59
C GLN A 107 9.64 -16.40 0.26
N ASN A 108 8.64 -15.59 -0.13
CA ASN A 108 8.61 -14.88 -1.41
C ASN A 108 8.69 -15.85 -2.61
N LYS A 109 7.88 -16.91 -2.58
CA LYS A 109 7.80 -17.98 -3.58
C LYS A 109 6.35 -18.33 -3.85
#